data_AF-A0A933P3R6-F1
#
_entry.id   AF-A0A933P3R6-F1
#
_cell.length_a   1.000
_cell.length_b   1.000
_cell.length_c   1.000
_cell.angle_alpha   90.00
_cell.angle_beta   90.00
_cell.angle_gamma   90.00
#
_symmetry.space_group_name_H-M   'P 1'
#
loop_
_entity.id
_entity.type
_entity.pdbx_description
1 polymer ?
#
loop_
_entity_poly.entity_id
_entity_poly.type
_entity_poly.pdbx_seq_one_letter_code
_entity_poly.pdbx_strand_id
1 'polypeptide(L)'
;MTVSPAARSTESMLVGAAGGALGWVSGWWIHPVVGDVFAVIAAASGAVSGWRGIYAWRRVRGWLGFVLDSSWAVIPTAAAQVAHGVALVRRGGYVSAMSRRQGYHVYRGGLALKPGYALTLGNVISGAGDVGRARRAKLVTDHEAVHVWQARWFGPFYLVIYGLWSGVAALVGLVVWWRRGRTQPRGAVIEAYSYYMNPFEWWAYSRDGFWPPSGLLQGMGWKGPVVRSFAELAGTSVDVHAHDDPH
;
A
#
# COMPACT_ATOMS: atom_id res chain seq x y z
N MET A 1 -3.93 6.39 25.44
CA MET A 1 -3.48 7.78 25.64
C MET A 1 -3.85 8.63 24.42
N THR A 2 -4.69 9.64 24.61
CA THR A 2 -5.01 10.64 23.60
C THR A 2 -3.86 11.64 23.49
N VAL A 3 -3.23 11.72 22.32
CA VAL A 3 -2.19 12.75 22.06
C VAL A 3 -2.87 14.12 22.01
N SER A 4 -2.29 15.12 22.70
CA SER A 4 -2.85 16.46 22.75
C SER A 4 -2.92 17.11 21.35
N PRO A 5 -3.86 18.03 21.10
CA PRO A 5 -3.89 18.80 19.85
C PRO A 5 -2.56 19.52 19.57
N ALA A 6 -1.95 20.13 20.59
CA ALA A 6 -0.66 20.82 20.47
C ALA A 6 0.44 19.90 19.95
N ALA A 7 0.57 18.68 20.51
CA ALA A 7 1.58 17.73 20.06
C ALA A 7 1.37 17.28 18.61
N ARG A 8 0.11 17.14 18.15
CA ARG A 8 -0.20 16.84 16.74
C ARG A 8 0.16 17.99 15.81
N SER A 9 -0.09 19.24 16.23
CA SER A 9 0.31 20.41 15.46
C SER A 9 1.82 20.51 15.34
N THR A 10 2.57 20.30 16.43
CA THR A 10 4.03 20.29 16.41
C THR A 10 4.56 19.20 15.47
N GLU A 11 4.06 17.96 15.58
CA GLU A 11 4.47 16.88 14.68
C GLU A 11 4.12 17.20 13.22
N SER A 12 2.93 17.73 12.94
CA SER A 12 2.54 18.17 11.61
C SER A 12 3.52 19.19 11.02
N MET A 13 3.90 20.22 11.79
CA MET A 13 4.81 21.26 11.33
C MET A 13 6.22 20.71 11.08
N LEU A 14 6.76 19.92 12.02
CA LEU A 14 8.10 19.35 11.91
C LEU A 14 8.21 18.36 10.75
N VAL A 15 7.24 17.45 10.63
CA VAL A 15 7.23 16.43 9.57
C VAL A 15 6.96 17.08 8.21
N GLY A 16 6.12 18.12 8.15
CA GLY A 16 5.92 18.92 6.95
C GLY A 16 7.19 19.65 6.52
N ALA A 17 7.85 20.38 7.41
CA ALA A 17 9.08 21.11 7.09
C ALA A 17 10.23 20.17 6.69
N ALA A 18 10.47 19.11 7.47
CA ALA A 18 11.50 18.12 7.17
C ALA A 18 11.18 17.35 5.87
N GLY A 19 9.91 17.01 5.64
CA GLY A 19 9.47 16.37 4.41
C GLY A 19 9.73 17.26 3.19
N GLY A 20 9.37 18.55 3.28
CA GLY A 20 9.64 19.52 2.22
C GLY A 20 11.12 19.67 1.89
N ALA A 21 11.99 19.73 2.90
CA ALA A 21 13.44 19.79 2.69
C ALA A 21 13.98 18.53 2.00
N LEU A 22 13.55 17.33 2.44
CA LEU A 22 13.92 16.06 1.80
C LEU A 22 13.43 15.99 0.35
N GLY A 23 12.19 16.42 0.11
CA GLY A 23 11.59 16.46 -1.22
C GLY A 23 12.37 17.37 -2.14
N TRP A 24 12.68 18.59 -1.67
CA TRP A 24 13.47 19.56 -2.41
C TRP A 24 14.84 19.01 -2.80
N VAL A 25 15.62 18.51 -1.83
CA VAL A 25 16.95 17.96 -2.08
C VAL A 25 16.88 16.82 -3.09
N SER A 26 15.91 15.90 -2.95
CA SER A 26 15.78 14.76 -3.84
C SER A 26 15.42 15.16 -5.29
N GLY A 27 14.52 16.13 -5.48
CA GLY A 27 14.12 16.60 -6.80
C GLY A 27 15.15 17.52 -7.45
N TRP A 28 15.90 18.26 -6.64
CA TRP A 28 16.92 19.20 -7.12
C TRP A 28 18.03 18.51 -7.91
N TRP A 29 18.38 17.26 -7.56
CA TRP A 29 19.31 16.43 -8.35
C TRP A 29 18.86 16.17 -9.79
N ILE A 30 17.56 16.30 -10.08
CA ILE A 30 17.00 16.19 -11.43
C ILE A 30 16.96 17.59 -12.07
N HIS A 31 16.32 18.55 -11.40
CA HIS A 31 16.21 19.94 -11.82
C HIS A 31 15.68 20.80 -10.65
N PRO A 32 16.10 22.08 -10.49
CA PRO A 32 15.62 22.93 -9.40
C PRO A 32 14.09 23.02 -9.29
N VAL A 33 13.40 23.22 -10.41
CA VAL A 33 11.92 23.24 -10.46
C VAL A 33 11.30 21.91 -10.00
N VAL A 34 11.94 20.77 -10.30
CA VAL A 34 11.49 19.46 -9.81
C VAL A 34 11.67 19.38 -8.29
N GLY A 35 12.77 19.95 -7.78
CA GLY A 35 12.98 20.17 -6.34
C GLY A 35 11.81 20.93 -5.70
N ASP A 36 11.43 22.08 -6.26
CA ASP A 36 10.33 22.90 -5.72
C ASP A 36 8.99 22.14 -5.71
N VAL A 37 8.68 21.41 -6.79
CA VAL A 37 7.47 20.58 -6.88
C VAL A 37 7.48 19.46 -5.84
N PHE A 38 8.61 18.75 -5.71
CA PHE A 38 8.75 17.67 -4.72
C PHE A 38 8.68 18.20 -3.29
N ALA A 39 9.22 19.39 -3.03
CA ALA A 39 9.15 20.06 -1.73
C ALA A 39 7.68 20.29 -1.32
N VAL A 40 6.86 20.83 -2.22
CA VAL A 40 5.44 21.07 -1.95
C VAL A 40 4.69 19.77 -1.67
N ILE A 41 4.90 18.74 -2.49
CA ILE A 41 4.24 17.43 -2.32
C ILE A 41 4.64 16.80 -0.98
N ALA A 42 5.94 16.73 -0.69
CA ALA A 42 6.47 16.11 0.51
C ALA A 42 6.10 16.90 1.78
N ALA A 43 6.08 18.24 1.72
CA ALA A 43 5.63 19.07 2.84
C ALA A 43 4.14 18.87 3.14
N ALA A 44 3.29 18.87 2.12
CA ALA A 44 1.86 18.65 2.30
C ALA A 44 1.57 17.23 2.83
N SER A 45 2.23 16.21 2.29
CA SER A 45 2.10 14.84 2.77
C SER A 45 2.62 14.69 4.20
N GLY A 46 3.78 15.31 4.50
CA GLY A 46 4.39 15.32 5.82
C GLY A 46 3.48 15.98 6.87
N ALA A 47 2.86 17.11 6.54
CA ALA A 47 1.92 17.79 7.42
C ALA A 47 0.70 16.91 7.73
N VAL A 48 0.03 16.36 6.70
CA VAL A 48 -1.12 15.46 6.89
C VAL A 48 -0.72 14.23 7.70
N SER A 49 0.43 13.65 7.39
CA SER A 49 0.95 12.45 8.05
C SER A 49 1.35 12.70 9.51
N GLY A 50 1.94 13.86 9.81
CA GLY A 50 2.29 14.28 11.17
C GLY A 50 1.06 14.63 12.00
N TRP A 51 0.08 15.35 11.44
CA TRP A 51 -1.19 15.62 12.10
C TRP A 51 -1.94 14.34 12.48
N ARG A 52 -1.91 13.34 11.59
CA ARG A 52 -2.51 12.02 11.81
C ARG A 52 -1.63 11.08 12.65
N GLY A 53 -0.33 11.38 12.78
CA GLY A 53 0.65 10.60 13.53
C GLY A 53 0.85 9.19 12.96
N ILE A 54 1.02 9.06 11.64
CA ILE A 54 1.11 7.73 11.01
C ILE A 54 2.49 7.06 11.18
N TYR A 55 3.58 7.82 11.34
CA TYR A 55 4.92 7.24 11.39
C TYR A 55 5.26 6.72 12.79
N ALA A 56 5.71 5.47 12.91
CA ALA A 56 6.15 4.89 14.18
C ALA A 56 7.57 5.33 14.54
N TRP A 57 7.76 6.58 15.01
CA TRP A 57 9.08 7.16 15.27
C TRP A 57 9.98 6.37 16.24
N ARG A 58 9.40 5.53 17.10
CA ARG A 58 10.15 4.62 18.00
C ARG A 58 10.71 3.38 17.29
N ARG A 59 10.47 3.23 15.99
CA ARG A 59 10.89 2.06 15.18
C ARG A 59 11.58 2.56 13.92
N VAL A 60 12.63 1.85 13.50
CA VAL A 60 13.36 2.13 12.24
C VAL A 60 12.40 2.23 11.05
N ARG A 61 11.41 1.32 11.00
CA ARG A 61 10.37 1.31 9.97
C ARG A 61 9.60 2.64 9.84
N GLY A 62 9.41 3.37 10.94
CA GLY A 62 8.75 4.68 10.91
C GLY A 62 9.61 5.75 10.23
N TRP A 63 10.90 5.80 10.57
CA TRP A 63 11.87 6.69 9.94
C TRP A 63 12.06 6.38 8.46
N LEU A 64 12.25 5.10 8.12
CA LEU A 64 12.38 4.67 6.73
C LEU A 64 11.14 5.04 5.90
N GLY A 65 9.95 4.78 6.45
CA GLY A 65 8.70 5.16 5.78
C GLY A 65 8.62 6.65 5.49
N PHE A 66 8.98 7.49 6.48
CA PHE A 66 8.99 8.95 6.31
C PHE A 66 9.99 9.43 5.26
N VAL A 67 11.24 8.95 5.33
CA VAL A 67 12.28 9.34 4.38
C VAL A 67 11.89 8.94 2.96
N LEU A 68 11.42 7.71 2.76
CA LEU A 68 11.00 7.24 1.44
C LEU A 68 9.81 8.03 0.91
N ASP A 69 8.75 8.24 1.69
CA ASP A 69 7.57 9.01 1.28
C ASP A 69 7.92 10.47 0.91
N SER A 70 8.95 11.03 1.56
CA SER A 70 9.38 12.43 1.38
C SER A 70 10.50 12.60 0.35
N SER A 71 10.97 11.54 -0.29
CA SER A 71 12.05 11.60 -1.28
C SER A 71 11.80 10.66 -2.46
N TRP A 72 12.31 9.44 -2.39
CA TRP A 72 12.24 8.43 -3.44
C TRP A 72 10.81 8.10 -3.89
N ALA A 73 9.87 7.99 -2.95
CA ALA A 73 8.48 7.64 -3.21
C ALA A 73 7.55 8.87 -3.28
N VAL A 74 8.09 10.06 -3.57
CA VAL A 74 7.30 11.29 -3.65
C VAL A 74 6.24 11.24 -4.76
N ILE A 75 6.49 10.55 -5.87
CA ILE A 75 5.50 10.39 -6.96
C ILE A 75 4.31 9.53 -6.51
N PRO A 76 4.48 8.31 -5.97
CA PRO A 76 3.38 7.58 -5.33
C PRO A 76 2.70 8.36 -4.20
N THR A 77 3.46 9.15 -3.44
CA THR A 77 2.93 10.01 -2.38
C THR A 77 2.06 11.14 -2.94
N ALA A 78 2.39 11.69 -4.11
CA ALA A 78 1.52 12.63 -4.81
C ALA A 78 0.17 11.99 -5.20
N ALA A 79 0.19 10.73 -5.66
CA ALA A 79 -1.04 9.98 -5.93
C ALA A 79 -1.84 9.72 -4.63
N ALA A 80 -1.16 9.54 -3.50
CA ALA A 80 -1.80 9.44 -2.19
C ALA A 80 -2.57 10.72 -1.81
N GLN A 81 -2.06 11.90 -2.17
CA GLN A 81 -2.77 13.18 -1.96
C GLN A 81 -4.09 13.26 -2.74
N VAL A 82 -4.13 12.69 -3.95
CA VAL A 82 -5.39 12.54 -4.71
C VAL A 82 -6.36 11.64 -3.95
N ALA A 83 -5.90 10.51 -3.42
CA ALA A 83 -6.74 9.62 -2.62
C ALA A 83 -7.28 10.30 -1.35
N HIS A 84 -6.46 11.10 -0.67
CA HIS A 84 -6.88 11.95 0.45
C HIS A 84 -8.01 12.91 0.03
N GLY A 85 -7.84 13.62 -1.08
CA GLY A 85 -8.85 14.56 -1.60
C GLY A 85 -10.17 13.87 -1.95
N VAL A 86 -10.12 12.73 -2.65
CA VAL A 86 -11.31 11.95 -2.98
C VAL A 86 -12.01 11.43 -1.72
N ALA A 87 -11.25 10.93 -0.75
CA ALA A 87 -11.81 10.47 0.52
C ALA A 87 -12.43 11.63 1.32
N LEU A 88 -11.87 12.84 1.27
CA LEU A 88 -12.46 14.02 1.89
C LEU A 88 -13.80 14.37 1.25
N VAL A 89 -13.84 14.52 -0.07
CA VAL A 89 -15.07 14.87 -0.83
C VAL A 89 -16.17 13.83 -0.62
N ARG A 90 -15.81 12.54 -0.64
CA ARG A 90 -16.75 11.43 -0.47
C ARG A 90 -17.07 11.10 0.99
N ARG A 91 -16.55 11.87 1.96
CA ARG A 91 -16.67 11.59 3.40
C ARG A 91 -16.29 10.15 3.75
N GLY A 92 -15.20 9.66 3.16
CA GLY A 92 -14.76 8.27 3.16
C GLY A 92 -14.40 7.66 4.53
N GLY A 93 -14.53 8.40 5.64
CA GLY A 93 -14.38 7.87 6.99
C GLY A 93 -12.96 7.40 7.31
N TYR A 94 -12.14 8.30 7.84
CA TYR A 94 -10.78 7.98 8.28
C TYR A 94 -10.77 7.00 9.46
N VAL A 95 -9.93 5.97 9.40
CA VAL A 95 -9.84 4.91 10.41
C VAL A 95 -8.57 5.09 11.23
N SER A 96 -8.63 5.93 12.27
CA SER A 96 -7.45 6.26 13.07
C SER A 96 -6.79 5.06 13.74
N ALA A 97 -7.58 4.06 14.16
CA ALA A 97 -7.08 2.86 14.83
C ALA A 97 -6.15 2.02 13.94
N MET A 98 -6.35 2.07 12.61
CA MET A 98 -5.53 1.34 11.64
C MET A 98 -4.49 2.21 10.93
N SER A 99 -4.45 3.52 11.20
CA SER A 99 -3.49 4.43 10.56
C SER A 99 -2.40 4.91 11.51
N ARG A 100 -2.76 5.19 12.76
CA ARG A 100 -1.86 5.79 13.74
C ARG A 100 -0.68 4.85 14.01
N ARG A 101 0.53 5.35 13.79
CA ARG A 101 1.80 4.61 13.92
C ARG A 101 1.88 3.32 13.08
N GLN A 102 1.10 3.21 11.99
CA GLN A 102 1.18 2.08 11.06
C GLN A 102 2.00 2.39 9.78
N GLY A 103 2.29 3.66 9.55
CA GLY A 103 3.01 4.15 8.38
C GLY A 103 2.13 4.25 7.14
N TYR A 104 0.81 4.38 7.28
CA TYR A 104 -0.13 4.64 6.20
C TYR A 104 -1.45 5.20 6.74
N HIS A 105 -2.27 5.73 5.85
CA HIS A 105 -3.61 6.25 6.11
C HIS A 105 -4.66 5.25 5.63
N VAL A 106 -5.75 5.09 6.37
CA VAL A 106 -6.84 4.17 6.02
C VAL A 106 -8.16 4.92 5.99
N TYR A 107 -8.88 4.76 4.88
CA TYR A 107 -10.24 5.26 4.71
C TYR A 107 -11.20 4.11 4.37
N ARG A 108 -12.37 4.07 5.02
CA ARG A 108 -13.40 3.06 4.74
C ARG A 108 -13.92 3.16 3.30
N GLY A 109 -14.06 4.37 2.79
CA GLY A 109 -14.48 4.68 1.43
C GLY A 109 -13.56 5.71 0.78
N GLY A 110 -13.84 6.05 -0.49
CA GLY A 110 -13.03 6.99 -1.26
C GLY A 110 -12.81 6.49 -2.67
N LEU A 111 -11.56 6.40 -3.09
CA LEU A 111 -11.17 5.89 -4.39
C LEU A 111 -11.10 4.35 -4.34
N ALA A 112 -11.68 3.69 -5.34
CA ALA A 112 -11.62 2.24 -5.50
C ALA A 112 -11.74 1.90 -6.99
N LEU A 113 -11.07 0.84 -7.44
CA LEU A 113 -11.14 0.39 -8.84
C LEU A 113 -12.51 -0.21 -9.18
N LYS A 114 -13.11 -0.94 -8.23
CA LYS A 114 -14.47 -1.46 -8.33
C LYS A 114 -15.10 -1.60 -6.94
N PRO A 115 -16.44 -1.70 -6.83
CA PRO A 115 -17.11 -1.87 -5.55
C PRO A 115 -16.53 -3.05 -4.77
N GLY A 116 -16.26 -2.83 -3.48
CA GLY A 116 -15.73 -3.84 -2.57
C GLY A 116 -14.20 -4.01 -2.57
N TYR A 117 -13.47 -3.37 -3.48
CA TYR A 117 -12.01 -3.42 -3.51
C TYR A 117 -11.41 -2.29 -2.66
N ALA A 118 -10.33 -2.61 -1.95
CA ALA A 118 -9.43 -1.60 -1.44
C ALA A 118 -8.45 -1.19 -2.56
N LEU A 119 -7.94 0.02 -2.47
CA LEU A 119 -6.92 0.55 -3.37
C LEU A 119 -5.87 1.29 -2.55
N THR A 120 -4.62 0.90 -2.74
CA THR A 120 -3.46 1.59 -2.16
C THR A 120 -2.81 2.50 -3.19
N LEU A 121 -2.69 3.79 -2.85
CA LEU A 121 -1.91 4.78 -3.58
C LEU A 121 -0.90 5.42 -2.64
N GLY A 122 0.38 5.17 -2.88
CA GLY A 122 1.46 5.60 -1.99
C GLY A 122 1.24 5.09 -0.57
N ASN A 123 1.09 6.01 0.38
CA ASN A 123 0.84 5.70 1.79
C ASN A 123 -0.64 5.80 2.20
N VAL A 124 -1.59 5.82 1.24
CA VAL A 124 -3.04 5.85 1.50
C VAL A 124 -3.71 4.58 1.00
N ILE A 125 -4.45 3.94 1.90
CA ILE A 125 -5.34 2.81 1.63
C ILE A 125 -6.78 3.36 1.63
N SER A 126 -7.44 3.32 0.48
CA SER A 126 -8.82 3.76 0.29
C SER A 126 -9.74 2.56 0.01
N GLY A 127 -11.03 2.69 0.31
CA GLY A 127 -11.99 1.61 0.07
C GLY A 127 -11.85 0.40 1.00
N ALA A 128 -11.28 0.58 2.20
CA ALA A 128 -11.09 -0.51 3.16
C ALA A 128 -12.39 -1.19 3.64
N GLY A 129 -13.54 -0.50 3.48
CA GLY A 129 -14.85 -0.98 3.86
C GLY A 129 -15.03 -1.12 5.37
N ASP A 130 -15.78 -2.14 5.77
CA ASP A 130 -16.04 -2.46 7.18
C ASP A 130 -14.86 -3.20 7.82
N VAL A 131 -13.91 -2.43 8.34
CA VAL A 131 -12.74 -2.91 9.08
C VAL A 131 -13.07 -3.49 10.46
N GLY A 132 -14.34 -3.49 10.89
CA GLY A 132 -14.76 -4.26 12.07
C GLY A 132 -14.75 -5.78 11.81
N ARG A 133 -14.81 -6.19 10.54
CA ARG A 133 -14.70 -7.60 10.14
C ARG A 133 -13.24 -8.02 10.09
N ALA A 134 -12.90 -9.10 10.80
CA ALA A 134 -11.53 -9.60 10.90
C ALA A 134 -10.84 -9.79 9.54
N ARG A 135 -11.54 -10.35 8.54
CA ARG A 135 -10.98 -10.53 7.19
C ARG A 135 -10.63 -9.20 6.51
N ARG A 136 -11.46 -8.17 6.67
CA ARG A 136 -11.23 -6.84 6.10
C ARG A 136 -10.08 -6.14 6.80
N ALA A 137 -10.02 -6.24 8.12
CA ALA A 137 -8.90 -5.73 8.89
C ALA A 137 -7.58 -6.37 8.43
N LYS A 138 -7.57 -7.70 8.27
CA LYS A 138 -6.40 -8.45 7.80
C LYS A 138 -5.99 -8.05 6.38
N LEU A 139 -6.94 -7.88 5.46
CA LEU A 139 -6.66 -7.37 4.12
C LEU A 139 -5.92 -6.02 4.18
N VAL A 140 -6.35 -5.11 5.04
CA VAL A 140 -5.66 -3.82 5.21
C VAL A 140 -4.24 -4.00 5.75
N THR A 141 -4.05 -4.83 6.78
CA THR A 141 -2.76 -4.94 7.48
C THR A 141 -1.74 -5.81 6.76
N ASP A 142 -2.20 -6.80 5.99
CA ASP A 142 -1.35 -7.87 5.47
C ASP A 142 -1.28 -7.86 3.94
N HIS A 143 -2.29 -7.30 3.25
CA HIS A 143 -2.30 -7.12 1.78
C HIS A 143 -1.99 -5.67 1.41
N GLU A 144 -2.84 -4.73 1.79
CA GLU A 144 -2.71 -3.32 1.37
C GLU A 144 -1.46 -2.65 1.95
N ALA A 145 -1.08 -2.97 3.18
CA ALA A 145 0.17 -2.50 3.76
C ALA A 145 1.41 -2.97 2.95
N VAL A 146 1.32 -4.12 2.27
CA VAL A 146 2.40 -4.58 1.37
C VAL A 146 2.47 -3.67 0.15
N HIS A 147 1.34 -3.28 -0.44
CA HIS A 147 1.33 -2.29 -1.52
C HIS A 147 1.92 -0.94 -1.11
N VAL A 148 1.73 -0.50 0.14
CA VAL A 148 2.40 0.71 0.65
C VAL A 148 3.92 0.54 0.62
N TRP A 149 4.43 -0.61 1.04
CA TRP A 149 5.87 -0.89 0.99
C TRP A 149 6.38 -1.08 -0.43
N GLN A 150 5.60 -1.69 -1.32
CA GLN A 150 5.95 -1.77 -2.74
C GLN A 150 6.05 -0.36 -3.34
N ALA A 151 5.09 0.53 -3.08
CA ALA A 151 5.18 1.92 -3.51
C ALA A 151 6.44 2.62 -2.97
N ARG A 152 6.82 2.35 -1.72
CA ARG A 152 8.05 2.87 -1.12
C ARG A 152 9.33 2.30 -1.74
N TRP A 153 9.41 1.00 -1.98
CA TRP A 153 10.62 0.38 -2.52
C TRP A 153 10.85 0.70 -3.98
N PHE A 154 9.78 0.66 -4.78
CA PHE A 154 9.87 0.88 -6.23
C PHE A 154 9.74 2.37 -6.59
N GLY A 155 9.31 3.22 -5.65
CA GLY A 155 9.26 4.67 -5.79
C GLY A 155 8.55 5.10 -7.08
N PRO A 156 9.19 5.89 -7.96
CA PRO A 156 8.57 6.38 -9.18
C PRO A 156 8.20 5.27 -10.17
N PHE A 157 8.84 4.11 -10.08
CA PHE A 157 8.63 3.02 -11.02
C PHE A 157 7.47 2.10 -10.65
N TYR A 158 6.94 2.20 -9.42
CA TYR A 158 5.92 1.26 -8.94
C TYR A 158 4.69 1.20 -9.86
N LEU A 159 4.04 2.34 -10.11
CA LEU A 159 2.84 2.41 -10.93
C LEU A 159 3.13 2.06 -12.39
N VAL A 160 4.31 2.42 -12.90
CA VAL A 160 4.73 2.12 -14.27
C VAL A 160 4.90 0.63 -14.46
N ILE A 161 5.66 -0.05 -13.60
CA ILE A 161 5.89 -1.50 -13.69
C ILE A 161 4.58 -2.25 -13.48
N TYR A 162 3.78 -1.85 -12.48
CA TYR A 162 2.48 -2.44 -12.22
C TYR A 162 1.56 -2.33 -13.45
N GLY A 163 1.46 -1.12 -14.02
CA GLY A 163 0.62 -0.82 -15.17
C GLY A 163 1.08 -1.53 -16.44
N LEU A 164 2.39 -1.53 -16.74
CA LEU A 164 2.97 -2.23 -17.89
C LEU A 164 2.72 -3.74 -17.81
N TRP A 165 2.94 -4.35 -16.64
CA TRP A 165 2.60 -5.75 -16.45
C TRP A 165 1.10 -5.98 -16.71
N SER A 166 0.25 -5.19 -16.07
CA SER A 166 -1.21 -5.34 -16.17
C SER A 166 -1.68 -5.21 -17.63
N GLY A 167 -1.12 -4.27 -18.39
CA GLY A 167 -1.45 -4.05 -19.80
C GLY A 167 -1.00 -5.21 -20.70
N VAL A 168 0.27 -5.61 -20.61
CA VAL A 168 0.81 -6.73 -21.40
C VAL A 168 0.08 -8.03 -21.06
N ALA A 169 -0.13 -8.30 -19.78
CA ALA A 169 -0.78 -9.52 -19.33
C ALA A 169 -2.29 -9.53 -19.65
N ALA A 170 -2.95 -8.37 -19.76
CA ALA A 170 -4.32 -8.29 -20.28
C ALA A 170 -4.41 -8.74 -21.74
N LEU A 171 -3.45 -8.34 -22.58
CA LEU A 171 -3.35 -8.80 -23.98
C LEU A 171 -3.09 -10.31 -24.05
N VAL A 172 -2.18 -10.82 -23.21
CA VAL A 172 -1.93 -12.27 -23.10
C VAL A 172 -3.19 -13.02 -22.67
N GLY A 173 -3.91 -12.52 -21.66
CA GLY A 173 -5.17 -13.10 -21.20
C GLY A 173 -6.23 -13.16 -22.29
N LEU A 174 -6.32 -12.12 -23.14
CA LEU A 174 -7.21 -12.11 -24.31
C LEU A 174 -6.82 -13.19 -25.34
N VAL A 175 -5.52 -13.34 -25.63
CA VAL A 175 -5.01 -14.38 -26.53
C VAL A 175 -5.28 -15.78 -25.96
N VAL A 176 -5.05 -15.99 -24.66
CA VAL A 176 -5.34 -17.26 -23.98
C VAL A 176 -6.83 -17.59 -24.01
N TRP A 177 -7.69 -16.61 -23.70
CA TRP A 177 -9.14 -16.80 -23.77
C TRP A 177 -9.60 -17.25 -25.16
N TRP A 178 -9.06 -16.63 -26.22
CA TRP A 178 -9.34 -17.06 -27.59
C TRP A 178 -8.82 -18.48 -27.83
N ARG A 179 -7.53 -18.76 -27.57
CA ARG A 179 -6.91 -20.07 -27.84
C ARG A 179 -7.55 -21.23 -27.05
N ARG A 180 -8.12 -20.97 -25.88
CA ARG A 180 -8.85 -21.97 -25.07
C ARG A 180 -10.32 -22.13 -25.45
N GLY A 181 -10.73 -21.67 -26.62
CA GLY A 181 -12.08 -21.87 -27.13
C GLY A 181 -13.16 -21.05 -26.43
N ARG A 182 -12.79 -19.99 -25.70
CA ARG A 182 -13.72 -19.02 -25.10
C ARG A 182 -14.71 -19.62 -24.08
N THR A 183 -14.35 -20.72 -23.45
CA THR A 183 -15.21 -21.45 -22.49
C THR A 183 -15.39 -20.73 -21.15
N GLN A 184 -14.44 -19.87 -20.77
CA GLN A 184 -14.51 -19.05 -19.56
C GLN A 184 -14.89 -17.60 -19.89
N PRO A 185 -15.47 -16.84 -18.94
CA PRO A 185 -15.77 -15.42 -19.15
C PRO A 185 -14.51 -14.63 -19.49
N ARG A 186 -14.52 -13.89 -20.61
CA ARG A 186 -13.37 -13.12 -21.11
C ARG A 186 -12.75 -12.22 -20.03
N GLY A 187 -13.61 -11.49 -19.30
CA GLY A 187 -13.16 -10.58 -18.25
C GLY A 187 -12.41 -11.27 -17.12
N ALA A 188 -12.87 -12.46 -16.71
CA ALA A 188 -12.23 -13.24 -15.65
C ALA A 188 -10.87 -13.78 -16.09
N VAL A 189 -10.72 -14.22 -17.35
CA VAL A 189 -9.42 -14.65 -17.88
C VAL A 189 -8.46 -13.46 -17.98
N ILE A 190 -8.91 -12.31 -18.47
CA ILE A 190 -8.09 -11.10 -18.52
C ILE A 190 -7.65 -10.70 -17.11
N GLU A 191 -8.57 -10.66 -16.13
CA GLU A 191 -8.27 -10.31 -14.73
C GLU A 191 -7.31 -11.32 -14.08
N ALA A 192 -7.42 -12.62 -14.38
CA ALA A 192 -6.47 -13.63 -13.90
C ALA A 192 -5.03 -13.28 -14.30
N TYR A 193 -4.80 -12.89 -15.55
CA TYR A 193 -3.47 -12.56 -16.04
C TYR A 193 -3.01 -11.15 -15.67
N SER A 194 -3.87 -10.15 -15.81
CA SER A 194 -3.51 -8.73 -15.61
C SER A 194 -3.41 -8.35 -14.14
N TYR A 195 -4.22 -8.94 -13.28
CA TYR A 195 -4.32 -8.59 -11.86
C TYR A 195 -3.74 -9.69 -10.97
N TYR A 196 -4.35 -10.87 -10.91
CA TYR A 196 -3.95 -11.89 -9.93
C TYR A 196 -2.54 -12.47 -10.18
N MET A 197 -2.09 -12.49 -11.43
CA MET A 197 -0.74 -12.93 -11.80
C MET A 197 0.30 -11.79 -11.76
N ASN A 198 -0.12 -10.55 -11.50
CA ASN A 198 0.81 -9.44 -11.31
C ASN A 198 1.74 -9.75 -10.12
N PRO A 199 3.08 -9.66 -10.27
CA PRO A 199 4.02 -9.97 -9.19
C PRO A 199 3.75 -9.21 -7.90
N PHE A 200 3.22 -7.97 -7.99
CA PHE A 200 2.89 -7.16 -6.84
C PHE A 200 1.66 -7.68 -6.08
N GLU A 201 0.60 -8.07 -6.80
CA GLU A 201 -0.59 -8.70 -6.22
C GLU A 201 -0.28 -10.10 -5.69
N TRP A 202 0.49 -10.89 -6.43
CA TRP A 202 0.94 -12.20 -6.00
C TRP A 202 1.71 -12.11 -4.67
N TRP A 203 2.61 -11.13 -4.54
CA TRP A 203 3.32 -10.88 -3.30
C TRP A 203 2.36 -10.46 -2.17
N ALA A 204 1.44 -9.53 -2.41
CA ALA A 204 0.48 -9.07 -1.40
C ALA A 204 -0.44 -10.21 -0.93
N TYR A 205 -1.03 -10.99 -1.84
CA TYR A 205 -1.87 -12.14 -1.50
C TYR A 205 -1.10 -13.25 -0.77
N SER A 206 0.18 -13.44 -1.11
CA SER A 206 1.05 -14.38 -0.39
C SER A 206 1.24 -13.95 1.06
N ARG A 207 1.46 -12.65 1.31
CA ARG A 207 1.62 -12.10 2.68
C ARG A 207 0.33 -12.12 3.50
N ASP A 208 -0.80 -11.87 2.85
CA ASP A 208 -2.14 -12.01 3.44
C ASP A 208 -2.58 -13.47 3.63
N GLY A 209 -1.77 -14.47 3.22
CA GLY A 209 -2.12 -15.89 3.40
C GLY A 209 -3.46 -16.25 2.74
N PHE A 210 -3.79 -15.58 1.63
CA PHE A 210 -5.02 -15.78 0.88
C PHE A 210 -4.71 -16.20 -0.57
N TRP A 211 -3.61 -16.94 -0.75
CA TRP A 211 -3.24 -17.53 -2.02
C TRP A 211 -3.72 -19.00 -2.09
N PRO A 212 -4.42 -19.41 -3.17
CA PRO A 212 -4.91 -18.58 -4.27
C PRO A 212 -6.10 -17.69 -3.86
N PRO A 213 -6.24 -16.49 -4.43
CA PRO A 213 -7.37 -15.62 -4.13
C PRO A 213 -8.65 -16.16 -4.76
N SER A 214 -9.79 -15.93 -4.11
CA SER A 214 -11.10 -16.53 -4.48
C SER A 214 -11.60 -16.16 -5.89
N GLY A 215 -11.09 -15.08 -6.49
CA GLY A 215 -11.46 -14.66 -7.85
C GLY A 215 -10.55 -15.24 -8.95
N LEU A 216 -9.48 -15.96 -8.60
CA LEU A 216 -8.58 -16.56 -9.56
C LEU A 216 -9.22 -17.82 -10.16
N LEU A 217 -9.25 -17.89 -11.49
CA LEU A 217 -9.80 -19.05 -12.20
C LEU A 217 -8.97 -20.31 -11.94
N GLN A 218 -9.65 -21.44 -11.73
CA GLN A 218 -9.01 -22.73 -11.51
C GLN A 218 -8.08 -23.07 -12.69
N GLY A 219 -6.86 -23.54 -12.38
CA GLY A 219 -5.85 -23.87 -13.39
C GLY A 219 -5.19 -22.65 -14.04
N MET A 220 -5.37 -21.45 -13.48
CA MET A 220 -4.62 -20.24 -13.81
C MET A 220 -3.86 -19.73 -12.58
N GLY A 221 -2.82 -18.94 -12.81
CA GLY A 221 -2.02 -18.33 -11.75
C GLY A 221 -0.72 -19.06 -11.41
N TRP A 222 0.02 -18.46 -10.48
CA TRP A 222 1.24 -19.05 -9.91
C TRP A 222 0.92 -20.30 -9.07
N LYS A 223 1.83 -21.27 -9.05
CA LYS A 223 1.63 -22.58 -8.40
C LYS A 223 1.42 -22.49 -6.89
N GLY A 224 1.94 -21.45 -6.24
CA GLY A 224 1.90 -21.27 -4.80
C GLY A 224 2.29 -19.85 -4.40
N PRO A 225 2.25 -19.52 -3.09
CA PRO A 225 2.68 -18.21 -2.61
C PRO A 225 4.18 -18.00 -2.84
N VAL A 226 4.60 -16.76 -3.11
CA VAL A 226 6.03 -16.40 -3.29
C VAL A 226 6.77 -16.27 -1.96
N VAL A 227 6.04 -16.01 -0.88
CA VAL A 227 6.57 -15.82 0.47
C VAL A 227 5.59 -16.33 1.51
N ARG A 228 6.11 -16.67 2.70
CA ARG A 228 5.29 -17.02 3.88
C ARG A 228 4.37 -15.87 4.27
N SER A 229 3.16 -16.21 4.73
CA SER A 229 2.21 -15.23 5.25
C SER A 229 2.69 -14.61 6.56
N PHE A 230 2.15 -13.44 6.93
CA PHE A 230 2.47 -12.86 8.25
C PHE A 230 1.96 -13.73 9.40
N ALA A 231 0.82 -14.41 9.22
CA ALA A 231 0.28 -15.33 10.21
C ALA A 231 1.21 -16.52 10.47
N GLU A 232 1.77 -17.12 9.41
CA GLU A 232 2.76 -18.21 9.54
C GLU A 232 4.01 -17.76 10.30
N LEU A 233 4.53 -16.57 9.98
CA LEU A 233 5.71 -16.02 10.65
C LEU A 233 5.48 -15.73 12.14
N ALA A 234 4.29 -15.27 12.49
CA ALA A 234 3.91 -15.05 13.89
C ALA A 234 3.81 -16.38 14.66
N GLY A 235 3.25 -17.43 14.05
CA GLY A 235 3.20 -18.76 14.63
C GLY A 235 4.60 -19.35 14.90
N THR A 236 5.54 -19.18 13.95
CA THR A 236 6.91 -19.71 14.13
C THR A 236 7.68 -19.03 15.26
N SER A 237 7.35 -17.78 15.61
CA SER A 237 8.01 -17.06 16.71
C SER A 237 7.58 -17.51 18.11
N VAL A 238 6.45 -18.22 18.22
CA VAL A 238 5.97 -18.77 19.51
C VAL A 238 6.67 -20.11 19.82
N ASP A 239 6.97 -20.92 18.81
CA ASP A 239 7.52 -22.26 19.00
C ASP A 239 9.03 -22.27 19.35
N VAL A 240 9.77 -21.19 19.06
CA VAL A 240 11.22 -21.11 19.34
C VAL A 240 11.53 -20.89 20.83
N HIS A 241 10.54 -20.53 21.66
CA HIS A 241 10.72 -20.36 23.11
C HIS A 241 10.16 -21.52 23.94
N ALA A 242 9.73 -22.62 23.31
CA ALA A 242 9.20 -23.80 24.01
C ALA A 242 10.25 -24.91 24.22
N HIS A 243 11.52 -24.67 23.88
CA HIS A 243 12.61 -25.64 24.03
C HIS A 243 13.85 -25.00 24.69
N ASP A 244 13.68 -24.51 25.93
CA ASP A 244 14.81 -24.40 26.86
C ASP A 244 14.38 -24.99 28.21
N ASP A 245 15.15 -26.01 28.62
CA ASP A 245 15.14 -26.84 29.83
C ASP A 245 14.10 -27.97 29.98
N PRO A 246 14.51 -29.15 30.51
CA PRO A 246 15.64 -29.34 31.44
C PRO A 246 16.70 -30.35 30.98
N HIS A 247 17.96 -30.14 31.37
CA HIS A 247 18.79 -31.11 32.11
C HIS A 247 20.13 -30.50 32.54
#